data_AF-A0A944UQ80-F1
#
_entry.id   AF-A0A944UQ80-F1
#
_cell.length_a   1.000
_cell.length_b   1.000
_cell.length_c   1.000
_cell.angle_alpha   90.00
_cell.angle_beta   90.00
_cell.angle_gamma   90.00
#
_symmetry.space_group_name_H-M   'P 1'
#
loop_
_entity.id
_entity.type
_entity.pdbx_description
1 polymer ?
#
loop_
_entity_poly.entity_id
_entity_poly.type
_entity_poly.pdbx_seq_one_letter_code
_entity_poly.pdbx_strand_id
1 'polypeptide(L)' 'MSDNAHGAAGLTAVIQRGWFTAGALAILTLIEYVVATTLDRPTLWLLPFIVLKGGLILEVFMHSSDLKTLDGGNA' A
#
# COMPACT_ATOMS: atom_id res chain seq x y z
N MET A 1 -36.24 -0.10 -0.99
CA MET A 1 -35.24 0.77 -1.66
C MET A 1 -34.19 1.17 -0.64
N SER A 2 -33.50 0.19 -0.05
CA SER A 2 -32.76 0.33 1.21
C SER A 2 -31.34 -0.26 1.15
N ASP A 3 -31.01 -0.98 0.07
CA ASP A 3 -29.76 -1.76 -0.02
C ASP A 3 -28.56 -0.94 -0.55
N ASN A 4 -28.79 0.27 -1.07
CA ASN A 4 -27.75 1.10 -1.68
C ASN A 4 -26.86 1.85 -0.66
N ALA A 5 -27.29 1.98 0.60
CA ALA A 5 -26.55 2.72 1.62
C ALA A 5 -25.34 1.94 2.17
N HIS A 6 -25.44 0.61 2.24
CA HIS A 6 -24.35 -0.24 2.73
C HIS A 6 -23.21 -0.39 1.72
N GLY A 7 -23.50 -0.39 0.42
CA GLY A 7 -22.49 -0.44 -0.64
C GLY A 7 -21.62 0.83 -0.72
N ALA A 8 -22.23 2.01 -0.52
CA ALA A 8 -21.52 3.28 -0.56
C ALA A 8 -20.54 3.46 0.62
N ALA A 9 -20.92 3.03 1.82
CA ALA A 9 -20.05 3.07 2.99
C ALA A 9 -18.82 2.15 2.85
N GLY A 10 -19.02 0.93 2.34
CA GLY A 10 -17.93 -0.02 2.07
C GLY A 10 -16.96 0.49 1.00
N LEU A 11 -17.49 1.05 -0.08
CA LEU A 11 -16.68 1.64 -1.16
C LEU A 11 -15.87 2.85 -0.67
N THR A 12 -16.47 3.71 0.14
CA THR A 12 -15.80 4.90 0.71
C THR A 12 -14.63 4.51 1.61
N ALA A 13 -14.78 3.45 2.41
CA ALA A 13 -13.70 2.96 3.28
C ALA A 13 -12.50 2.39 2.48
N VAL A 14 -12.76 1.67 1.39
CA VAL A 14 -11.71 1.14 0.50
C VAL A 14 -10.99 2.27 -0.23
N ILE A 15 -11.72 3.26 -0.75
CA ILE A 15 -11.15 4.44 -1.41
C ILE A 15 -10.32 5.25 -0.43
N GLN A 16 -10.80 5.46 0.80
CA GLN A 16 -10.07 6.21 1.83
C GLN A 16 -8.78 5.50 2.23
N ARG A 17 -8.81 4.17 2.38
CA ARG A 17 -7.60 3.36 2.63
C ARG A 17 -6.60 3.49 1.48
N GLY A 18 -7.06 3.38 0.24
CA GLY A 18 -6.22 3.57 -0.95
C GLY A 18 -5.61 4.97 -1.03
N TRP A 19 -6.36 6.02 -0.70
CA TRP A 19 -5.88 7.41 -0.71
C TRP A 19 -4.83 7.66 0.38
N PHE A 20 -5.06 7.13 1.59
CA PHE A 20 -4.10 7.23 2.69
C PHE A 20 -2.77 6.53 2.33
N THR A 21 -2.87 5.32 1.77
CA THR A 21 -1.72 4.54 1.29
C THR A 21 -0.99 5.24 0.15
N ALA A 22 -1.70 5.83 -0.81
CA ALA A 22 -1.08 6.64 -1.87
C ALA A 22 -0.34 7.86 -1.29
N GLY A 23 -0.93 8.55 -0.32
CA GLY A 23 -0.28 9.66 0.40
C GLY A 23 0.99 9.20 1.14
N ALA A 24 0.94 8.06 1.83
CA ALA A 24 2.10 7.49 2.51
C ALA A 24 3.23 7.14 1.51
N LEU A 25 2.90 6.56 0.36
CA LEU A 25 3.88 6.28 -0.70
C LEU A 25 4.48 7.55 -1.30
N ALA A 26 3.68 8.61 -1.47
CA ALA A 26 4.17 9.89 -1.97
C ALA A 26 5.20 10.50 -1.00
N ILE A 27 4.90 10.52 0.30
CA ILE A 27 5.82 11.00 1.33
C ILE A 27 7.09 10.14 1.36
N LEU A 28 6.93 8.81 1.34
CA LEU A 28 8.07 7.88 1.35
C LEU A 28 8.98 8.06 0.14
N THR A 29 8.40 8.40 -1.02
CA THR A 29 9.15 8.72 -2.25
C THR A 29 9.86 10.06 -2.17
N LEU A 30 9.26 11.06 -1.52
CA LEU A 30 9.93 12.33 -1.30
C LEU A 30 11.16 12.17 -0.39
N ILE A 31 11.05 11.38 0.68
CA ILE A 31 12.17 11.08 1.57
C ILE A 31 13.28 10.33 0.82
N GLU A 32 12.90 9.33 0.02
CA GLU A 32 13.83 8.60 -0.83
C GLU A 32 14.61 9.53 -1.76
N TYR A 33 13.92 10.49 -2.38
CA TYR A 33 14.56 11.49 -3.25
C TYR A 33 15.60 12.32 -2.50
N VAL A 34 15.29 12.76 -1.28
CA VAL A 34 16.25 13.50 -0.44
C VAL A 34 17.46 12.63 -0.12
N VAL A 35 17.26 11.38 0.29
CA VAL A 35 18.35 10.43 0.58
C VAL A 35 19.22 10.18 -0.65
N ALA A 36 18.59 10.00 -1.82
CA ALA A 36 19.28 9.78 -3.08
C ALA A 36 20.13 10.98 -3.53
N THR A 37 19.72 12.19 -3.16
CA THR A 37 20.41 13.44 -3.54
C THR A 37 21.42 13.92 -2.51
N THR A 38 21.41 13.39 -1.29
CA THR A 38 22.32 13.81 -0.20
C THR A 38 23.45 12.84 0.12
N LEU A 39 23.33 11.57 -0.28
CA LEU A 39 24.34 10.54 0.03
C LEU A 39 25.16 10.15 -1.20
N ASP A 40 26.47 10.01 -1.04
CA ASP A 40 27.39 9.57 -2.11
C ASP A 40 27.19 8.11 -2.54
N ARG A 41 26.66 7.26 -1.63
CA ARG A 41 26.35 5.84 -1.89
C ARG A 41 24.88 5.55 -1.59
N PRO A 42 23.96 6.05 -2.42
CA PRO A 42 22.53 5.97 -2.12
C PRO A 42 22.00 4.54 -2.24
N THR A 43 22.58 3.70 -3.09
CA THR A 43 22.05 2.37 -3.42
C THR A 43 21.76 1.48 -2.20
N LEU A 44 22.66 1.42 -1.22
CA LEU A 44 22.46 0.62 -0.01
C LEU A 44 21.41 1.23 0.93
N TRP A 45 21.31 2.56 0.94
CA TRP A 45 20.35 3.30 1.74
C TRP A 45 18.93 3.28 1.13
N LEU A 46 18.81 3.03 -0.17
CA LEU A 46 17.54 2.92 -0.88
C LEU A 46 16.86 1.55 -0.69
N LEU A 47 17.63 0.49 -0.42
CA LEU A 47 17.10 -0.87 -0.19
C LEU A 47 15.95 -0.93 0.83
N PRO A 48 16.04 -0.32 2.03
CA PRO A 48 14.91 -0.31 2.96
C PRO A 48 13.67 0.40 2.41
N PHE A 49 13.83 1.45 1.61
CA PHE A 49 12.70 2.16 0.97
C PHE A 49 12.00 1.28 -0.08
N ILE A 50 12.78 0.52 -0.85
CA ILE A 50 12.26 -0.39 -1.87
C ILE A 50 11.44 -1.50 -1.21
N VAL A 51 11.95 -2.11 -0.14
CA VAL A 51 11.23 -3.17 0.60
C VAL A 51 9.94 -2.60 1.22
N LEU A 52 10.03 -1.44 1.85
CA LEU A 52 8.88 -0.82 2.51
C LEU A 52 7.78 -0.45 1.51
N LYS A 53 8.14 0.20 0.38
CA LYS A 53 7.17 0.51 -0.69
C LYS A 53 6.59 -0.74 -1.32
N GLY A 54 7.44 -1.72 -1.64
CA GLY A 54 7.02 -2.98 -2.23
C GLY A 54 5.99 -3.69 -1.36
N GLY A 55 6.27 -3.83 -0.06
CA GLY A 55 5.33 -4.43 0.89
C GLY A 55 3.99 -3.68 0.98
N LEU A 56 4.04 -2.35 1.05
CA LEU A 56 2.85 -1.50 1.17
C LEU A 56 1.97 -1.58 -0.10
N ILE A 57 2.59 -1.62 -1.28
CA ILE A 57 1.88 -1.80 -2.56
C ILE A 57 1.28 -3.21 -2.65
N LEU A 58 2.05 -4.23 -2.27
CA LEU A 58 1.59 -5.61 -2.29
C LEU A 58 0.44 -5.87 -1.33
N GLU A 59 0.40 -5.19 -0.19
CA GLU A 59 -0.65 -5.38 0.82
C GLU A 59 -1.94 -4.62 0.46
N VAL A 60 -1.83 -3.40 -0.07
CA VAL A 60 -2.98 -2.49 -0.24
C VAL A 60 -3.49 -2.42 -1.67
N PHE A 61 -2.61 -2.44 -2.67
CA PHE A 61 -3.00 -2.29 -4.07
C PHE A 61 -3.14 -3.64 -4.78
N MET A 62 -2.30 -4.60 -4.44
CA MET A 62 -2.53 -5.99 -4.81
C MET A 62 -3.35 -6.63 -3.69
N HIS A 63 -4.46 -7.28 -4.01
CA HIS A 63 -5.29 -8.04 -3.05
C HIS A 63 -4.57 -9.30 -2.55
N SER A 64 -3.29 -9.22 -2.15
CA SER A 64 -2.53 -10.36 -1.63
C SER A 64 -3.11 -10.89 -0.31
N SER A 65 -3.89 -10.08 0.40
CA SER A 65 -4.69 -10.51 1.55
C SER A 65 -5.78 -11.53 1.17
N ASP A 66 -6.23 -11.53 -0.08
CA ASP A 66 -7.27 -12.46 -0.57
C ASP A 66 -6.70 -13.85 -0.90
N LEU A 67 -5.38 -13.95 -1.11
CA LEU A 67 -4.70 -15.26 -1.22
C LEU A 67 -4.57 -15.96 0.13
N LYS A 68 -4.61 -15.22 1.24
CA LYS A 68 -4.53 -15.80 2.60
C LYS A 68 -5.85 -16.45 3.05
N THR A 69 -6.98 -16.12 2.41
CA THR A 69 -8.28 -16.72 2.75
C THR A 69 -8.59 -18.02 1.99
N LEU A 70 -7.84 -18.36 0.94
CA LEU A 70 -8.10 -19.55 0.11
C LEU A 70 -7.37 -20.82 0.56
N ASP A 71 -6.43 -20.73 1.52
CA ASP A 71 -5.70 -21.91 2.06
C ASP A 71 -6.28 -22.43 3.39
N GLY A 72 -7.37 -21.83 3.87
CA GLY A 72 -8.01 -22.17 5.15
C GLY A 72 -9.36 -22.89 5.05
N GLY A 73 -9.74 -23.39 3.88
CA GLY A 73 -11.10 -23.88 3.62
C GLY A 73 -11.16 -25.17 2.79
N ASN A 74 -10.90 -26.30 3.46
CA ASN A 74 -11.42 -27.65 3.19
C ASN A 74 -11.72 -28.04 1.73
N ALA A 75 -10.79 -28.76 1.10
CA ALA A 75 -11.08 -29.73 0.05
C ALA A 75 -10.49 -31.09 0.45
#